data_AF-A0A352KK48-F1
#
_entry.id   AF-A0A352KK48-F1
#
_cell.length_a   1.000
_cell.length_b   1.000
_cell.length_c   1.000
_cell.angle_alpha   90.00
_cell.angle_beta   90.00
_cell.angle_gamma   90.00
#
_symmetry.space_group_name_H-M   'P 1'
#
loop_
_entity.id
_entity.type
_entity.pdbx_description
1 polymer ?
#
loop_
_entity_poly.entity_id
_entity_poly.type
_entity_poly.pdbx_seq_one_letter_code
_entity_poly.pdbx_strand_id
1 'polypeptide(L)'
;VKIGLKSFGDKPPISETINRWVKIHQCPQLPDFNKALSQFGTLVYQCEHQDGAVVVHLLEGHGHYWPGASNLLPERIAGEYHTHMQAPEVIWQFFRHYQLPRE
;
A
#
# COMPACT_ATOMS: atom_id res chain seq x y z
N VAL A 1 -8.66 17.76 2.88
CA VAL A 1 -9.50 17.07 1.89
C VAL A 1 -10.67 17.94 1.53
N LYS A 2 -10.75 18.40 0.29
CA LYS A 2 -11.86 19.21 -0.21
C LYS A 2 -12.60 18.42 -1.28
N ILE A 3 -13.92 18.33 -1.15
CA ILE A 3 -14.80 17.72 -2.15
C ILE A 3 -15.84 18.77 -2.52
N GLY A 4 -15.73 19.33 -3.73
CA GLY A 4 -16.48 20.53 -4.12
C GLY A 4 -16.20 21.70 -3.18
N LEU A 5 -17.26 22.32 -2.64
CA LEU A 5 -17.17 23.45 -1.71
C LEU A 5 -16.99 23.03 -0.24
N LYS A 6 -17.04 21.73 0.07
CA LYS A 6 -16.93 21.23 1.46
C LYS A 6 -15.51 20.80 1.78
N SER A 7 -15.03 21.20 2.96
CA SER A 7 -13.78 20.72 3.56
C SER A 7 -14.07 19.64 4.59
N PHE A 8 -13.30 18.55 4.56
CA PHE A 8 -13.39 17.40 5.45
C PHE A 8 -12.17 17.28 6.38
N GLY A 9 -11.50 18.40 6.64
CA GLY A 9 -10.26 18.43 7.44
C GLY A 9 -9.05 17.95 6.66
N ASP A 10 -7.92 17.75 7.34
CA ASP A 10 -6.66 17.37 6.71
C ASP A 10 -6.48 15.85 6.68
N LYS A 11 -5.96 15.35 5.56
CA LYS A 11 -5.60 13.93 5.46
C LYS A 11 -4.23 13.76 6.13
N PRO A 12 -4.09 12.90 7.15
CA PRO A 12 -2.80 12.67 7.77
C PRO A 12 -1.79 12.17 6.72
N PRO A 13 -0.49 12.45 6.90
CA PRO A 13 0.55 11.93 6.02
C PRO A 13 0.48 10.41 5.90
N ILE A 14 0.81 9.86 4.72
CA ILE A 14 0.84 8.41 4.51
C ILE A 14 1.82 7.72 5.48
N SER A 15 2.93 8.38 5.82
CA SER A 15 3.89 7.91 6.82
C SER A 15 3.25 7.67 8.19
N GLU A 16 2.28 8.50 8.61
CA GLU A 16 1.56 8.32 9.86
C GLU A 16 0.67 7.06 9.82
N THR A 17 0.02 6.81 8.68
CA THR A 17 -0.78 5.60 8.47
C THR A 17 0.09 4.35 8.52
N ILE A 18 1.25 4.36 7.85
CA ILE A 18 2.22 3.26 7.88
C ILE A 18 2.70 3.01 9.31
N ASN A 19 3.13 4.07 10.01
CA ASN A 19 3.61 3.98 11.39
C ASN A 19 2.56 3.42 12.34
N ARG A 20 1.28 3.76 12.13
CA ARG A 20 0.17 3.20 12.91
C ARG A 20 0.06 1.69 12.74
N TRP A 21 0.13 1.17 11.51
CA TRP A 21 0.08 -0.27 11.24
C TRP A 21 1.31 -1.00 11.79
N VAL A 22 2.51 -0.47 11.55
CA VAL A 22 3.77 -0.99 12.11
C VAL A 22 3.69 -1.11 13.63
N LYS A 23 3.14 -0.08 14.29
CA LYS A 23 2.96 -0.08 15.76
C LYS A 23 1.92 -1.10 16.23
N ILE A 24 0.78 -1.22 15.56
CA ILE A 24 -0.28 -2.18 15.91
C ILE A 24 0.24 -3.62 15.82
N HIS A 25 1.02 -3.91 14.78
CA HIS A 25 1.59 -5.24 14.54
C HIS A 25 2.95 -5.48 15.20
N GLN A 26 3.43 -4.54 16.02
CA GLN A 26 4.67 -4.68 16.78
C GLN A 26 5.89 -5.01 15.91
N CYS A 27 5.97 -4.41 14.72
CA CYS A 27 7.10 -4.60 13.81
C CYS A 27 8.19 -3.54 14.10
N PRO A 28 9.49 -3.86 13.96
CA PRO A 28 10.57 -2.88 14.08
C PRO A 28 10.38 -1.72 13.10
N GLN A 29 10.73 -0.50 13.52
CA GLN A 29 10.40 0.74 12.78
C GLN A 29 11.21 0.95 11.50
N LEU A 30 12.29 0.19 11.29
CA LEU A 30 13.12 0.30 10.09
C LEU A 30 12.72 -0.82 9.12
N PRO A 31 12.17 -0.48 7.93
CA PRO A 31 11.83 -1.49 6.94
C PRO A 31 13.08 -2.03 6.25
N ASP A 32 13.02 -3.29 5.83
CA ASP A 32 13.94 -3.80 4.82
C ASP A 32 13.60 -3.13 3.49
N PHE A 33 14.49 -2.23 3.05
CA PHE A 33 14.31 -1.53 1.79
C PHE A 33 14.75 -2.41 0.62
N ASN A 34 13.83 -3.20 0.07
CA ASN A 34 14.07 -3.89 -1.18
C ASN A 34 13.94 -2.91 -2.35
N LYS A 35 15.08 -2.38 -2.80
CA LYS A 35 15.23 -1.42 -3.92
C LYS A 35 15.09 -2.08 -5.31
N ALA A 36 14.17 -3.01 -5.47
CA ALA A 36 13.84 -3.65 -6.73
C ALA A 36 12.30 -3.75 -6.79
N LEU A 37 11.59 -2.88 -7.49
CA LEU A 37 11.67 -2.64 -8.93
C LEU A 37 11.31 -1.17 -9.24
N SER A 38 12.06 -0.58 -10.17
CA SER A 38 11.87 0.78 -10.69
C SER A 38 10.39 1.12 -10.92
N GLN A 39 9.96 2.29 -10.42
CA GLN A 39 8.61 2.88 -10.41
C GLN A 39 7.68 2.44 -9.27
N PHE A 40 7.94 1.31 -8.60
CA PHE A 40 7.08 0.78 -7.53
C PHE A 40 7.90 0.43 -6.29
N GLY A 41 8.00 1.38 -5.34
CA GLY A 41 8.71 1.15 -4.09
C GLY A 41 7.95 0.16 -3.21
N THR A 42 8.59 -0.93 -2.76
CA THR A 42 8.01 -1.83 -1.75
C THR A 42 8.81 -1.70 -0.45
N LEU A 43 8.10 -1.44 0.65
CA LEU A 43 8.65 -1.42 2.00
C LEU A 43 8.12 -2.63 2.77
N VAL A 44 9.01 -3.39 3.40
CA VAL A 44 8.62 -4.55 4.21
C VAL A 44 9.09 -4.33 5.64
N TYR A 45 8.16 -4.38 6.58
CA TYR A 45 8.42 -4.36 8.01
C TYR A 45 8.13 -5.76 8.56
N GLN A 46 9.16 -6.56 8.78
CA GLN A 46 9.01 -7.90 9.38
C GLN A 46 8.64 -7.77 10.86
N CYS A 47 7.65 -8.51 11.34
CA CYS A 47 7.18 -8.39 12.72
C CYS A 47 7.78 -9.53 13.56
N GLU A 48 8.24 -9.22 14.78
CA GLU A 48 9.00 -10.17 15.60
C GLU A 48 8.14 -11.33 16.11
N HIS A 49 6.82 -11.12 16.22
CA HIS A 49 5.89 -12.08 16.76
C HIS A 49 4.96 -12.53 15.62
N GLN A 50 4.86 -13.86 15.42
CA GLN A 50 3.89 -14.53 14.52
C GLN A 50 4.27 -14.65 13.03
N ASP A 51 5.55 -14.59 12.66
CA ASP A 51 5.99 -14.68 11.25
C ASP A 51 5.19 -13.72 10.33
N GLY A 52 4.78 -12.55 10.84
CA GLY A 52 3.94 -11.59 10.12
C GLY A 52 4.75 -10.44 9.53
N ALA A 53 4.15 -9.67 8.62
CA ALA A 53 4.76 -8.45 8.10
C ALA A 53 3.73 -7.36 7.78
N VAL A 54 4.17 -6.11 7.83
CA VAL A 54 3.49 -4.98 7.18
C VAL A 54 4.21 -4.72 5.85
N VAL A 55 3.53 -4.94 4.73
CA VAL A 55 4.06 -4.72 3.38
C VAL A 55 3.36 -3.51 2.75
N VAL A 56 4.15 -2.53 2.32
CA VAL A 56 3.66 -1.29 1.69
C VAL A 56 4.11 -1.24 0.24
N HIS A 57 3.18 -1.14 -0.69
CA HIS A 57 3.46 -0.88 -2.10
C HIS A 57 3.16 0.59 -2.43
N LEU A 58 4.18 1.33 -2.85
CA LEU A 58 4.09 2.71 -3.30
C LEU A 58 4.04 2.74 -4.82
N LEU A 59 2.97 3.32 -5.36
CA LEU A 59 2.75 3.42 -6.80
C LEU A 59 3.02 4.85 -7.27
N GLU A 60 4.27 5.12 -7.63
CA GLU A 60 4.66 6.46 -8.06
C GLU A 60 4.03 6.79 -9.42
N GLY A 61 3.50 8.01 -9.56
CA GLY A 61 2.80 8.47 -10.76
C GLY A 61 1.40 7.84 -10.96
N HIS A 62 1.08 6.71 -10.33
CA HIS A 62 -0.21 6.05 -10.55
C HIS A 62 -1.38 6.88 -10.04
N GLY A 63 -2.38 7.04 -10.91
CA GLY A 63 -3.64 7.70 -10.63
C GLY A 63 -4.51 6.97 -9.62
N HIS A 64 -5.70 7.50 -9.38
CA HIS A 64 -6.73 6.97 -8.50
C HIS A 64 -7.50 5.81 -9.12
N TYR A 65 -6.77 4.80 -9.61
CA TYR A 65 -7.32 3.53 -10.09
C TYR A 65 -6.95 2.40 -9.14
N TRP A 66 -7.70 1.31 -9.23
CA TRP A 66 -7.29 0.04 -8.66
C TRP A 66 -6.35 -0.68 -9.63
N PRO A 67 -5.10 -1.00 -9.25
CA PRO A 67 -4.16 -1.68 -10.14
C PRO A 67 -4.70 -3.03 -10.62
N GLY A 68 -4.75 -3.21 -11.94
CA GLY A 68 -5.29 -4.40 -12.59
C GLY A 68 -6.81 -4.42 -12.77
N ALA A 69 -7.52 -3.36 -12.37
CA ALA A 69 -8.93 -3.18 -12.72
C ALA A 69 -9.08 -2.51 -14.10
N SER A 70 -10.27 -2.63 -14.69
CA SER A 70 -10.62 -1.86 -15.89
C SER A 70 -10.79 -0.38 -15.55
N ASN A 71 -10.28 0.50 -16.41
CA ASN A 71 -10.36 1.95 -16.22
C ASN A 71 -11.79 2.44 -16.48
N LEU A 72 -12.50 2.84 -15.41
CA LEU A 72 -13.88 3.34 -15.47
C LEU A 72 -13.97 4.87 -15.48
N LEU A 73 -12.88 5.56 -15.14
CA LEU A 73 -12.84 7.02 -15.02
C LEU A 73 -11.94 7.64 -16.09
N PRO A 74 -12.31 8.82 -16.65
CA PRO A 74 -11.42 9.60 -17.49
C PRO A 74 -10.13 10.01 -16.77
N GLU A 75 -9.02 10.05 -17.51
CA GLU A 75 -7.69 10.44 -17.01
C GLU A 75 -7.68 11.81 -16.30
N ARG A 76 -8.44 12.79 -16.80
CA ARG A 76 -8.55 14.12 -16.15
C ARG A 76 -9.09 14.08 -14.72
N ILE A 77 -9.76 12.99 -14.32
CA ILE A 77 -10.36 12.81 -12.99
C ILE A 77 -9.47 11.90 -12.15
N ALA A 78 -9.04 10.78 -12.71
CA ALA A 78 -8.33 9.76 -11.98
C ALA A 78 -6.81 9.81 -12.17
N GLY A 79 -6.26 10.70 -13.00
CA GLY A 79 -4.84 10.76 -13.32
C GLY A 79 -4.42 9.70 -14.33
N GLU A 80 -3.10 9.58 -14.55
CA GLU A 80 -2.49 8.64 -15.48
C GLU A 80 -2.47 7.20 -14.92
N TYR A 81 -2.63 6.21 -15.79
CA TYR A 81 -2.55 4.80 -15.42
C TYR A 81 -1.12 4.28 -15.66
N HIS A 82 -0.28 4.30 -14.60
CA HIS A 82 1.15 3.98 -14.73
C HIS A 82 1.58 2.56 -14.36
N THR A 83 0.70 1.67 -13.91
CA THR A 83 1.14 0.37 -13.38
C THR A 83 0.54 -0.84 -14.08
N HIS A 84 1.39 -1.83 -14.33
CA HIS A 84 0.99 -3.19 -14.70
C HIS A 84 0.84 -4.09 -13.47
N MET A 85 0.92 -3.54 -12.25
CA MET A 85 0.68 -4.30 -11.03
C MET A 85 -0.74 -4.83 -11.02
N GLN A 86 -0.87 -6.12 -10.71
CA GLN A 86 -2.12 -6.78 -10.45
C GLN A 86 -2.33 -6.83 -8.93
N ALA A 87 -2.99 -5.81 -8.37
CA ALA A 87 -3.16 -5.68 -6.91
C ALA A 87 -3.84 -6.88 -6.24
N PRO A 88 -4.89 -7.50 -6.83
CA PRO A 88 -5.52 -8.68 -6.22
C PRO A 88 -4.51 -9.83 -6.03
N GLU A 89 -3.68 -10.10 -7.02
CA GLU A 89 -2.69 -11.15 -7.03
C GLU A 89 -1.61 -10.89 -5.97
N VAL A 90 -1.15 -9.64 -5.85
CA VAL A 90 -0.20 -9.21 -4.80
C VAL A 90 -0.78 -9.42 -3.41
N ILE A 91 -2.04 -9.03 -3.18
CA ILE A 91 -2.74 -9.24 -1.91
C ILE A 91 -2.85 -10.74 -1.60
N TRP A 92 -3.21 -11.56 -2.57
CA TRP A 92 -3.27 -13.02 -2.37
C TRP A 92 -1.89 -13.65 -2.15
N GLN A 93 -0.84 -13.13 -2.76
CA GLN A 93 0.54 -13.56 -2.49
C GLN A 93 0.92 -13.27 -1.03
N PHE A 94 0.54 -12.11 -0.49
CA PHE A 94 0.74 -11.78 0.92
C PHE A 94 0.11 -12.84 1.83
N PHE A 95 -1.18 -13.14 1.67
CA PHE A 95 -1.86 -14.12 2.54
C PHE A 95 -1.38 -15.56 2.37
N ARG A 96 -0.85 -15.92 1.19
CA ARG A 96 -0.22 -17.25 1.00
C ARG A 96 1.09 -17.36 1.74
N HIS A 97 1.87 -16.28 1.75
CA HIS A 97 3.19 -16.22 2.38
C HIS A 97 3.08 -16.07 3.91
N TYR A 98 2.23 -15.16 4.36
CA TYR A 98 1.99 -14.83 5.76
C TYR A 98 0.70 -15.49 6.24
N GLN A 99 0.83 -16.59 6.98
CA GLN A 99 -0.31 -17.37 7.49
C GLN A 99 -0.47 -17.13 9.00
N LEU A 100 -1.71 -17.02 9.46
CA LEU A 100 -1.98 -17.06 10.89
C LEU A 100 -1.58 -18.45 11.44
N PRO A 101 -1.13 -18.53 12.71
CA PRO A 101 -0.91 -19.81 13.37
C PRO A 101 -2.16 -20.68 13.26
N ARG A 102 -1.97 -21.98 12.97
CA ARG A 102 -3.09 -22.94 13.04
C ARG A 102 -3.36 -23.22 14.51
N GLU A 103 -4.62 -23.07 14.92
CA GLU A 103 -5.14 -23.48 16.23
C GLU A 103 -5.08 -25.00 16.41
#